data_AF-A0A662XGL6-F1
#
_entry.id   AF-A0A662XGL6-F1
#
_cell.length_a   1.000
_cell.length_b   1.000
_cell.length_c   1.000
_cell.angle_alpha   90.00
_cell.angle_beta   90.00
_cell.angle_gamma   90.00
#
_symmetry.space_group_name_H-M   'P 1'
#
loop_
_entity.id
_entity.type
_entity.pdbx_description
1 polymer ?
#
loop_
_entity_poly.entity_id
_entity_poly.type
_entity_poly.pdbx_seq_one_letter_code
_entity_poly.pdbx_strand_id
1 'polypeptide(L)'
;NAWADNADYVSKMYAGTGALKTDFTRTGRRTLTGALQDGVNSVTRYYLNNFADGIRQDAYDLLVGNFGPDKRDESPFTFQQQHSLLNLMLEAALATLAVISVSISLRPELPMATRVRDGVLTALALFTVTGYLILKKGKFRALGRRSFSQMPLLVMLATASALLSQHGVLAWGGVVQLFADANFGTTNGHWMFGFSLPQYCINAASMNDSASSAQWWGLGKTGSLAKIAFYTGADCTGTVRAWSTAEKDFPTNFAEDGIDNQISGKVFLYSRAYFDQSHGHYRYYVAINQAQVCYNVGSMNKEALSANWHGLPQEGKFDGGAKVAFYKYWDCKGTGHAWSTKEQDFPSNFMLDALDKQIQSIAIWVENKNIDSVYPIYH
;
A
#
# COMPACT_ATOMS: atom_id res chain seq x y z
N ASN A 1 17.17 -52.48 -23.42
CA ASN A 1 16.43 -53.42 -22.54
C ASN A 1 15.07 -53.65 -23.19
N ALA A 2 14.89 -54.79 -23.87
CA ALA A 2 13.86 -54.98 -24.91
C ALA A 2 12.44 -54.60 -24.46
N TRP A 3 12.08 -54.82 -23.20
CA TRP A 3 10.78 -54.45 -22.66
C TRP A 3 10.55 -52.92 -22.60
N ALA A 4 11.54 -52.18 -22.09
CA ALA A 4 11.50 -50.72 -22.02
C ALA A 4 11.54 -50.09 -23.42
N ASP A 5 12.30 -50.69 -24.33
CA ASP A 5 12.44 -50.21 -25.70
C ASP A 5 11.15 -50.43 -26.50
N ASN A 6 10.49 -51.59 -26.35
CA ASN A 6 9.16 -51.86 -26.91
C ASN A 6 8.10 -50.86 -26.38
N ALA A 7 8.06 -50.64 -25.07
CA ALA A 7 7.16 -49.65 -24.47
C ALA A 7 7.35 -48.23 -25.05
N ASP A 8 8.60 -47.82 -25.31
CA ASP A 8 8.90 -46.56 -25.98
C ASP A 8 8.37 -46.52 -27.43
N TYR A 9 8.47 -47.60 -28.20
CA TYR A 9 7.93 -47.66 -29.58
C TYR A 9 6.40 -47.60 -29.60
N VAL A 10 5.72 -48.38 -28.77
CA VAL A 10 4.25 -48.36 -28.66
C VAL A 10 3.75 -46.98 -28.22
N SER A 11 4.42 -46.37 -27.24
CA SER A 11 4.11 -45.04 -26.75
C SER A 11 4.30 -43.96 -27.83
N LYS A 12 5.32 -44.07 -28.69
CA LYS A 12 5.53 -43.12 -29.80
C LYS A 12 4.42 -43.19 -30.84
N MET A 13 3.94 -44.40 -31.16
CA MET A 13 2.85 -44.58 -32.13
C MET A 13 1.56 -43.90 -31.65
N TYR A 14 1.15 -44.17 -30.41
CA TYR A 14 -0.12 -43.69 -29.84
C TYR A 14 -0.06 -42.26 -29.31
N ALA A 15 1.02 -41.88 -28.61
CA ALA A 15 1.12 -40.63 -27.86
C ALA A 15 2.29 -39.72 -28.31
N GLY A 16 2.91 -40.01 -29.45
CA GLY A 16 3.97 -39.20 -30.08
C GLY A 16 5.25 -39.02 -29.26
N THR A 17 5.41 -39.74 -28.15
CA THR A 17 6.48 -39.57 -27.16
C THR A 17 6.93 -40.91 -26.59
N GLY A 18 8.14 -40.97 -26.03
CA GLY A 18 8.59 -42.14 -25.26
C GLY A 18 7.68 -42.45 -24.07
N ALA A 19 7.74 -43.68 -23.57
CA ALA A 19 6.97 -44.14 -22.43
C ALA A 19 7.40 -43.42 -21.14
N LEU A 20 6.46 -43.29 -20.20
CA LEU A 20 6.73 -42.75 -18.86
C LEU A 20 7.32 -43.83 -17.96
N LYS A 21 8.11 -43.43 -16.96
CA LYS A 21 8.74 -44.31 -15.95
C LYS A 21 9.64 -45.40 -16.54
N THR A 22 10.24 -45.14 -17.70
CA THR A 22 11.17 -46.10 -18.33
C THR A 22 12.51 -46.23 -17.60
N ASP A 23 12.81 -45.32 -16.67
CA ASP A 23 13.93 -45.44 -15.73
C ASP A 23 13.75 -46.62 -14.76
N PHE A 24 12.53 -46.83 -14.25
CA PHE A 24 12.21 -47.99 -13.42
C PHE A 24 12.40 -49.30 -14.18
N THR A 25 11.95 -49.40 -15.43
CA THR A 25 12.09 -50.64 -16.23
C THR A 25 13.52 -50.86 -16.73
N ARG A 26 14.33 -49.80 -16.88
CA ARG A 26 15.74 -49.90 -17.30
C ARG A 26 16.72 -50.12 -16.15
N THR A 27 16.47 -49.56 -14.97
CA THR A 27 17.43 -49.52 -13.85
C THR A 27 16.91 -50.11 -12.53
N GLY A 28 15.63 -50.46 -12.45
CA GLY A 28 14.99 -50.98 -11.23
C GLY A 28 14.77 -49.94 -10.11
N ARG A 29 15.15 -48.67 -10.33
CA ARG A 29 15.02 -47.57 -9.36
C ARG A 29 14.52 -46.29 -10.04
N ARG A 30 13.95 -45.38 -9.25
CA ARG A 30 13.55 -44.04 -9.73
C ARG A 30 14.77 -43.14 -9.80
N THR A 31 14.96 -42.46 -10.93
CA THR A 31 16.00 -41.45 -11.12
C THR A 31 15.40 -40.04 -11.22
N LEU A 32 16.14 -39.03 -10.76
CA LEU A 32 15.71 -37.63 -10.87
C LEU A 32 15.59 -37.20 -12.35
N THR A 33 16.51 -37.67 -13.18
CA THR A 33 16.51 -37.46 -14.63
C THR A 33 15.31 -38.14 -15.30
N GLY A 34 14.95 -39.36 -14.90
CA GLY A 34 13.73 -40.03 -15.35
C GLY A 34 12.46 -39.28 -14.96
N ALA A 35 12.42 -38.67 -13.76
CA ALA A 35 11.29 -37.85 -13.33
C ALA A 35 11.15 -36.55 -14.15
N LEU A 36 12.25 -35.89 -14.51
CA LEU A 36 12.23 -34.73 -15.40
C LEU A 36 11.80 -35.10 -16.83
N GLN A 37 12.33 -36.21 -17.37
CA GLN A 37 11.94 -36.70 -18.70
C GLN A 37 10.45 -37.09 -18.76
N ASP A 38 9.90 -37.67 -17.68
CA ASP A 38 8.47 -37.95 -17.55
C ASP A 38 7.63 -36.68 -17.57
N GLY A 39 8.10 -35.60 -16.93
CA GLY A 39 7.47 -34.28 -16.99
C GLY A 39 7.42 -33.73 -18.40
N VAL A 40 8.55 -33.73 -19.12
CA VAL A 40 8.64 -33.30 -20.52
C VAL A 40 7.71 -34.14 -21.41
N ASN A 41 7.81 -35.47 -21.33
CA ASN A 41 6.95 -36.38 -22.09
C ASN A 41 5.45 -36.11 -21.82
N SER A 42 5.07 -35.85 -20.56
CA SER A 42 3.67 -35.57 -20.19
C SER A 42 3.16 -34.24 -20.78
N VAL A 43 3.97 -33.17 -20.74
CA VAL A 43 3.62 -31.88 -21.36
C VAL A 43 3.54 -32.00 -22.88
N THR A 44 4.49 -32.70 -23.51
CA THR A 44 4.46 -32.95 -24.96
C THR A 44 3.25 -33.78 -25.38
N ARG A 45 2.86 -34.82 -24.62
CA ARG A 45 1.61 -35.56 -24.86
C ARG A 45 0.38 -34.68 -24.76
N TYR A 46 0.30 -33.84 -23.73
CA TYR A 46 -0.81 -32.91 -23.56
C TYR A 46 -0.92 -31.95 -24.75
N TYR A 47 0.21 -31.42 -25.24
CA TYR A 47 0.24 -30.60 -26.43
C TYR A 47 -0.20 -31.39 -27.68
N LEU A 48 0.41 -32.54 -27.96
CA LEU A 48 0.09 -33.32 -29.16
C LEU A 48 -1.39 -33.72 -29.21
N ASN A 49 -1.94 -34.27 -28.11
CA ASN A 49 -3.32 -34.71 -28.00
C ASN A 49 -4.35 -33.57 -28.17
N ASN A 50 -4.03 -32.34 -27.76
CA ASN A 50 -4.97 -31.21 -27.83
C ASN A 50 -4.82 -30.34 -29.09
N PHE A 51 -3.62 -30.30 -29.70
CA PHE A 51 -3.28 -29.34 -30.75
C PHE A 51 -2.80 -29.96 -32.07
N ALA A 52 -2.25 -31.18 -32.07
CA ALA A 52 -1.69 -31.83 -33.27
C ALA A 52 -2.49 -33.06 -33.73
N ASP A 53 -3.21 -33.72 -32.82
CA ASP A 53 -3.84 -35.02 -33.08
C ASP A 53 -5.03 -34.96 -34.04
N GLY A 54 -5.69 -33.79 -34.15
CA GLY A 54 -6.81 -33.58 -35.07
C GLY A 54 -6.52 -34.01 -36.51
N ILE A 55 -5.34 -33.64 -37.05
CA ILE A 55 -4.95 -34.02 -38.42
C ILE A 55 -4.75 -35.53 -38.55
N ARG A 56 -4.19 -36.19 -37.52
CA ARG A 56 -4.01 -37.65 -37.53
C ARG A 56 -5.36 -38.34 -37.53
N GLN A 57 -6.30 -37.84 -36.74
CA GLN A 57 -7.63 -38.42 -36.64
C GLN A 57 -8.47 -38.19 -37.91
N ASP A 58 -8.43 -36.97 -38.47
CA ASP A 58 -9.03 -36.66 -39.77
C ASP A 58 -8.47 -37.57 -40.89
N ALA A 59 -7.15 -37.88 -40.85
CA ALA A 59 -6.51 -38.80 -41.79
C ALA A 59 -6.89 -40.27 -41.58
N TYR A 60 -7.07 -40.73 -40.33
CA TYR A 60 -7.57 -42.07 -40.03
C TYR A 60 -9.04 -42.22 -40.44
N ASP A 61 -9.90 -41.23 -40.15
CA ASP A 61 -11.30 -41.24 -40.55
C ASP A 61 -11.45 -41.19 -42.09
N LEU A 62 -10.57 -40.48 -42.79
CA LEU A 62 -10.49 -40.50 -44.25
C LEU A 62 -10.11 -41.89 -44.79
N LEU A 63 -9.09 -42.53 -44.21
CA LEU A 63 -8.59 -43.83 -44.67
C LEU A 63 -9.54 -44.99 -44.35
N VAL A 64 -10.30 -44.89 -43.26
CA VAL A 64 -11.31 -45.90 -42.84
C VAL A 64 -12.68 -45.62 -43.49
N GLY A 65 -12.86 -44.48 -44.16
CA GLY A 65 -14.12 -44.12 -44.82
C GLY A 65 -15.20 -43.54 -43.89
N ASN A 66 -14.84 -43.19 -42.65
CA ASN A 66 -15.70 -42.51 -41.69
C ASN A 66 -15.77 -40.99 -41.88
N PHE A 67 -14.95 -40.42 -42.75
CA PHE A 67 -14.89 -38.98 -43.00
C PHE A 67 -16.18 -38.45 -43.65
N GLY A 68 -16.97 -37.71 -42.87
CA GLY A 68 -18.13 -36.96 -43.35
C GLY A 68 -17.78 -35.48 -43.59
N PRO A 69 -17.66 -35.01 -44.85
CA PRO A 69 -17.39 -33.59 -45.12
C PRO A 69 -18.58 -32.70 -44.71
N ASP A 70 -18.43 -31.87 -43.68
CA ASP A 70 -19.40 -30.81 -43.39
C ASP A 70 -19.30 -29.72 -44.46
N LYS A 71 -20.43 -29.46 -45.13
CA LYS A 71 -20.56 -28.43 -46.18
C LYS A 71 -20.34 -26.99 -45.68
N ARG A 72 -20.16 -26.79 -44.37
CA ARG A 72 -19.89 -25.51 -43.71
C ARG A 72 -18.43 -25.29 -43.30
N ASP A 73 -17.58 -26.30 -43.46
CA ASP A 73 -16.13 -26.20 -43.26
C ASP A 73 -15.41 -25.93 -44.59
N GLU A 74 -14.30 -25.20 -44.52
CA GLU A 74 -13.43 -24.95 -45.67
C GLU A 74 -12.63 -26.21 -46.04
N SER A 75 -12.17 -26.28 -47.28
CA SER A 75 -11.41 -27.43 -47.79
C SER A 75 -10.18 -27.72 -46.93
N PRO A 76 -9.89 -28.99 -46.55
CA PRO A 76 -8.69 -29.35 -45.79
C PRO A 76 -7.38 -29.09 -46.58
N PHE A 77 -7.48 -28.74 -47.87
CA PHE A 77 -6.36 -28.33 -48.71
C PHE A 77 -6.10 -26.81 -48.73
N THR A 78 -6.94 -26.00 -48.06
CA THR A 78 -6.55 -24.61 -47.76
C THR A 78 -5.48 -24.61 -46.65
N PHE A 79 -4.39 -23.90 -46.91
CA PHE A 79 -3.11 -24.04 -46.20
C PHE A 79 -3.11 -23.35 -44.82
N GLN A 80 -4.01 -23.77 -43.92
CA GLN A 80 -4.36 -22.99 -42.71
C GLN A 80 -3.73 -23.48 -41.39
N GLN A 81 -2.97 -24.59 -41.39
CA GLN A 81 -2.57 -25.23 -40.12
C GLN A 81 -1.12 -24.96 -39.65
N GLN A 82 -0.26 -24.33 -40.45
CA GLN A 82 1.18 -24.24 -40.13
C GLN A 82 1.64 -22.95 -39.43
N HIS A 83 0.78 -21.92 -39.35
CA HIS A 83 1.12 -20.62 -38.73
C HIS A 83 0.58 -20.41 -37.31
N SER A 84 -0.15 -21.40 -36.74
CA SER A 84 -0.86 -21.25 -35.47
C SER A 84 0.02 -20.80 -34.30
N LEU A 85 1.15 -21.49 -34.04
CA LEU A 85 2.01 -21.16 -32.91
C LEU A 85 2.78 -19.84 -33.10
N LEU A 86 3.34 -19.59 -34.29
CA LEU A 86 4.17 -18.40 -34.50
C LEU A 86 3.33 -17.12 -34.47
N ASN A 87 2.13 -17.14 -35.07
CA ASN A 87 1.21 -16.01 -35.00
C ASN A 87 0.66 -15.84 -33.57
N LEU A 88 0.36 -16.92 -32.85
CA LEU A 88 -0.03 -16.85 -31.43
C LEU A 88 1.07 -16.22 -30.55
N MET A 89 2.33 -16.61 -30.76
CA MET A 89 3.49 -16.05 -30.05
C MET A 89 3.71 -14.57 -30.40
N LEU A 90 3.51 -14.18 -31.66
CA LEU A 90 3.63 -12.80 -32.13
C LEU A 90 2.51 -11.91 -31.59
N GLU A 91 1.25 -12.35 -31.65
CA GLU A 91 0.10 -11.66 -31.05
C GLU A 91 0.27 -11.52 -29.53
N ALA A 92 0.75 -12.55 -28.83
CA ALA A 92 1.07 -12.48 -27.42
C ALA A 92 2.20 -11.48 -27.12
N ALA A 93 3.24 -11.41 -27.95
CA ALA A 93 4.33 -10.43 -27.81
C ALA A 93 3.87 -8.99 -28.08
N LEU A 94 3.00 -8.76 -29.06
CA LEU A 94 2.41 -7.44 -29.29
C LEU A 94 1.50 -7.02 -28.13
N ALA A 95 0.73 -7.97 -27.57
CA ALA A 95 -0.08 -7.73 -26.39
C ALA A 95 0.76 -7.42 -25.13
N THR A 96 1.90 -8.11 -24.88
CA THR A 96 2.78 -7.76 -23.75
C THR A 96 3.34 -6.34 -23.90
N LEU A 97 3.83 -5.97 -25.09
CA LEU A 97 4.38 -4.64 -25.35
C LEU A 97 3.34 -3.53 -25.15
N ALA A 98 2.09 -3.77 -25.56
CA ALA A 98 0.99 -2.83 -25.33
C ALA A 98 0.63 -2.70 -23.84
N VAL A 99 0.54 -3.80 -23.08
CA VAL A 99 0.29 -3.74 -21.63
C VAL A 99 1.40 -2.96 -20.91
N ILE A 100 2.66 -3.18 -21.30
CA ILE A 100 3.82 -2.47 -20.73
C ILE A 100 3.81 -0.99 -21.11
N SER A 101 3.49 -0.62 -22.36
CA SER A 101 3.45 0.80 -22.77
C SER A 101 2.37 1.58 -22.02
N VAL A 102 1.20 0.97 -21.77
CA VAL A 102 0.12 1.58 -20.98
C VAL A 102 0.50 1.65 -19.49
N SER A 103 1.13 0.61 -18.92
CA SER A 103 1.65 0.66 -17.53
C SER A 103 2.74 1.73 -17.33
N ILE A 104 3.59 1.96 -18.34
CA ILE A 104 4.52 3.08 -18.38
C ILE A 104 3.75 4.39 -18.42
N SER A 105 2.81 4.56 -19.35
CA SER A 105 2.15 5.84 -19.61
C SER A 105 1.28 6.35 -18.45
N LEU A 106 0.59 5.46 -17.74
CA LEU A 106 -0.40 5.84 -16.73
C LEU A 106 0.17 6.23 -15.35
N ARG A 107 1.45 5.96 -15.07
CA ARG A 107 2.03 6.17 -13.72
C ARG A 107 3.38 6.89 -13.78
N PRO A 108 3.43 8.16 -14.24
CA PRO A 108 4.68 8.91 -14.41
C PRO A 108 5.47 9.09 -13.10
N GLU A 109 4.77 9.25 -11.97
CA GLU A 109 5.34 9.48 -10.63
C GLU A 109 6.20 8.32 -10.09
N LEU A 110 6.09 7.12 -10.66
CA LEU A 110 6.83 5.95 -10.20
C LEU A 110 8.16 5.77 -10.96
N PRO A 111 9.20 5.22 -10.30
CA PRO A 111 10.43 4.81 -10.98
C PRO A 111 10.15 3.89 -12.17
N MET A 112 10.91 4.06 -13.26
CA MET A 112 10.77 3.25 -14.49
C MET A 112 10.82 1.74 -14.22
N ALA A 113 11.68 1.29 -13.30
CA ALA A 113 11.76 -0.11 -12.90
C ALA A 113 10.43 -0.65 -12.34
N THR A 114 9.73 0.13 -11.52
CA THR A 114 8.42 -0.21 -10.95
C THR A 114 7.34 -0.30 -12.04
N ARG A 115 7.31 0.67 -12.97
CA ARG A 115 6.33 0.73 -14.07
C ARG A 115 6.45 -0.46 -15.02
N VAL A 116 7.69 -0.85 -15.36
CA VAL A 116 7.99 -2.02 -16.19
C VAL A 116 7.65 -3.32 -15.45
N ARG A 117 8.10 -3.48 -14.20
CA ARG A 117 7.80 -4.65 -13.36
C ARG A 117 6.30 -4.90 -13.27
N ASP A 118 5.54 -3.88 -12.92
CA ASP A 118 4.10 -4.00 -12.75
C ASP A 118 3.40 -4.34 -14.08
N GLY A 119 3.84 -3.74 -15.20
CA GLY A 119 3.32 -4.08 -16.53
C GLY A 119 3.57 -5.55 -16.92
N VAL A 120 4.76 -6.08 -16.61
CA VAL A 120 5.09 -7.51 -16.82
C VAL A 120 4.21 -8.40 -15.94
N LEU A 121 4.00 -8.05 -14.66
CA LEU A 121 3.12 -8.80 -13.76
C LEU A 121 1.66 -8.79 -14.24
N THR A 122 1.16 -7.64 -14.71
CA THR A 122 -0.19 -7.52 -15.28
C THR A 122 -0.34 -8.38 -16.54
N ALA A 123 0.65 -8.38 -17.43
CA ALA A 123 0.63 -9.24 -18.61
C ALA A 123 0.60 -10.73 -18.23
N LEU A 124 1.45 -11.17 -17.29
CA LEU A 124 1.46 -12.56 -16.80
C LEU A 124 0.12 -12.98 -16.17
N ALA A 125 -0.51 -12.09 -15.37
CA ALA A 125 -1.84 -12.32 -14.83
C ALA A 125 -2.90 -12.46 -15.93
N LEU A 126 -2.85 -11.58 -16.95
CA LEU A 126 -3.77 -11.63 -18.09
C LEU A 126 -3.63 -12.93 -18.90
N PHE A 127 -2.40 -13.37 -19.19
CA PHE A 127 -2.17 -14.64 -19.91
C PHE A 127 -2.53 -15.87 -19.08
N THR A 128 -2.29 -15.87 -17.76
CA THR A 128 -2.66 -17.00 -16.90
C THR A 128 -4.18 -17.12 -16.72
N VAL A 129 -4.89 -15.99 -16.54
CA VAL A 129 -6.37 -15.98 -16.52
C VAL A 129 -6.95 -16.39 -17.88
N THR A 130 -6.41 -15.85 -18.99
CA THR A 130 -6.85 -16.21 -20.35
C THR A 130 -6.61 -17.70 -20.62
N GLY A 131 -5.41 -18.21 -20.30
CA GLY A 131 -5.09 -19.63 -20.38
C GLY A 131 -5.99 -20.50 -19.50
N TYR A 132 -6.27 -20.11 -18.26
CA TYR A 132 -7.19 -20.82 -17.38
C TYR A 132 -8.62 -20.86 -17.92
N LEU A 133 -9.13 -19.75 -18.46
CA LEU A 133 -10.45 -19.69 -19.08
C LEU A 133 -10.53 -20.56 -20.34
N ILE A 134 -9.46 -20.58 -21.14
CA ILE A 134 -9.26 -21.46 -22.30
C ILE A 134 -9.26 -22.95 -21.89
N LEU A 135 -8.55 -23.30 -20.82
CA LEU A 135 -8.44 -24.68 -20.33
C LEU A 135 -9.72 -25.17 -19.64
N LYS A 136 -10.40 -24.31 -18.88
CA LYS A 136 -11.62 -24.65 -18.12
C LYS A 136 -12.86 -24.71 -19.00
N LYS A 137 -12.98 -23.86 -20.01
CA LYS A 137 -14.01 -24.00 -21.05
C LYS A 137 -13.46 -24.88 -22.16
N GLY A 138 -13.73 -26.19 -22.11
CA GLY A 138 -13.32 -27.20 -23.11
C GLY A 138 -13.93 -27.02 -24.52
N LYS A 139 -13.83 -25.83 -25.10
CA LYS A 139 -14.32 -25.42 -26.43
C LYS A 139 -13.18 -25.19 -27.42
N PHE A 140 -12.00 -25.78 -27.18
CA PHE A 140 -10.83 -25.59 -28.05
C PHE A 140 -11.07 -26.06 -29.50
N ARG A 141 -11.95 -27.07 -29.70
CA ARG A 141 -12.37 -27.53 -31.03
C ARG A 141 -13.10 -26.48 -31.88
N ALA A 142 -13.70 -25.44 -31.29
CA ALA A 142 -14.49 -24.45 -32.03
C ALA A 142 -13.76 -23.11 -32.26
N LEU A 143 -12.84 -22.71 -31.37
CA LEU A 143 -12.18 -21.40 -31.46
C LEU A 143 -10.99 -21.37 -32.42
N GLY A 144 -10.33 -22.51 -32.63
CA GLY A 144 -9.10 -22.63 -33.43
C GLY A 144 -9.25 -22.33 -34.93
N ARG A 145 -10.47 -22.33 -35.48
CA ARG A 145 -10.70 -22.11 -36.93
C ARG A 145 -11.25 -20.72 -37.30
N ARG A 146 -11.82 -19.93 -36.38
CA ARG A 146 -12.63 -18.73 -36.75
C ARG A 146 -12.41 -17.43 -35.97
N SER A 147 -11.51 -17.35 -34.99
CA SER A 147 -11.51 -16.19 -34.06
C SER A 147 -10.17 -15.53 -33.69
N PHE A 148 -9.05 -15.91 -34.32
CA PHE A 148 -7.75 -15.33 -33.97
C PHE A 148 -7.40 -13.99 -34.65
N SER A 149 -8.16 -13.55 -35.67
CA SER A 149 -7.77 -12.41 -36.52
C SER A 149 -8.31 -11.04 -36.12
N GLN A 150 -9.41 -10.92 -35.35
CA GLN A 150 -10.11 -9.62 -35.20
C GLN A 150 -10.60 -9.24 -33.80
N MET A 151 -10.75 -10.17 -32.86
CA MET A 151 -11.24 -9.84 -31.50
C MET A 151 -10.21 -9.91 -30.35
N PRO A 152 -9.08 -10.66 -30.39
CA PRO A 152 -8.25 -10.79 -29.20
C PRO A 152 -7.52 -9.49 -28.86
N LEU A 153 -6.89 -8.79 -29.82
CA LEU A 153 -6.09 -7.60 -29.52
C LEU A 153 -6.94 -6.46 -28.94
N LEU A 154 -8.12 -6.17 -29.50
CA LEU A 154 -9.02 -5.14 -28.98
C LEU A 154 -9.61 -5.50 -27.61
N VAL A 155 -9.95 -6.77 -27.35
CA VAL A 155 -10.43 -7.21 -26.03
C VAL A 155 -9.28 -7.25 -25.02
N MET A 156 -8.06 -7.60 -25.41
CA MET A 156 -6.87 -7.58 -24.56
C MET A 156 -6.43 -6.14 -24.27
N LEU A 157 -6.51 -5.22 -25.24
CA LEU A 157 -6.30 -3.78 -25.04
C LEU A 157 -7.40 -3.16 -24.18
N ALA A 158 -8.67 -3.52 -24.39
CA ALA A 158 -9.79 -3.02 -23.59
C ALA A 158 -9.79 -3.60 -22.17
N THR A 159 -9.36 -4.85 -21.96
CA THR A 159 -9.20 -5.43 -20.62
C THR A 159 -7.90 -5.02 -19.95
N ALA A 160 -6.80 -4.79 -20.67
CA ALA A 160 -5.59 -4.19 -20.12
C ALA A 160 -5.83 -2.72 -19.73
N SER A 161 -6.47 -1.95 -20.61
CA SER A 161 -6.96 -0.61 -20.30
C SER A 161 -7.90 -0.71 -19.11
N ALA A 162 -8.94 -1.55 -19.12
CA ALA A 162 -9.86 -1.73 -17.99
C ALA A 162 -9.32 -2.61 -16.84
N LEU A 163 -8.01 -2.91 -16.77
CA LEU A 163 -7.29 -3.47 -15.61
C LEU A 163 -6.41 -2.39 -14.99
N LEU A 164 -5.76 -1.59 -15.84
CA LEU A 164 -5.02 -0.38 -15.50
C LEU A 164 -5.95 0.83 -15.24
N SER A 165 -7.21 0.72 -15.66
CA SER A 165 -8.36 1.60 -15.46
C SER A 165 -9.57 0.81 -14.94
N GLN A 166 -9.34 -0.35 -14.29
CA GLN A 166 -10.32 -0.92 -13.34
C GLN A 166 -10.34 -0.05 -12.09
N HIS A 167 -10.73 1.20 -12.34
CA HIS A 167 -10.68 2.36 -11.47
C HIS A 167 -9.23 2.58 -11.02
N GLY A 168 -9.00 3.32 -9.94
CA GLY A 168 -7.85 2.90 -9.13
C GLY A 168 -8.13 1.49 -8.59
N VAL A 169 -7.11 0.87 -8.00
CA VAL A 169 -7.35 0.40 -6.62
C VAL A 169 -8.04 1.58 -5.94
N LEU A 170 -9.35 1.49 -5.63
CA LEU A 170 -10.15 2.59 -5.05
C LEU A 170 -9.34 3.14 -3.87
N ALA A 171 -8.60 4.24 -4.06
CA ALA A 171 -7.26 4.39 -3.48
C ALA A 171 -7.25 4.07 -1.99
N TRP A 172 -6.83 2.84 -1.61
CA TRP A 172 -7.50 2.00 -0.57
C TRP A 172 -8.01 2.80 0.62
N GLY A 173 -9.22 3.33 0.41
CA GLY A 173 -9.70 4.62 0.91
C GLY A 173 -10.18 4.59 2.34
N GLY A 174 -9.42 3.92 3.20
CA GLY A 174 -9.75 3.80 4.60
C GLY A 174 -9.68 5.17 5.24
N VAL A 175 -10.84 5.66 5.67
CA VAL A 175 -10.88 6.86 6.49
C VAL A 175 -10.73 6.44 7.93
N VAL A 176 -9.80 7.09 8.62
CA VAL A 176 -9.65 7.02 10.07
C VAL A 176 -10.17 8.33 10.62
N GLN A 177 -11.23 8.26 11.42
CA GLN A 177 -11.78 9.39 12.15
C GLN A 177 -11.29 9.34 13.59
N LEU A 178 -10.68 10.42 14.04
CA LEU A 178 -10.16 10.58 15.39
C LEU A 178 -10.93 11.69 16.09
N PHE A 179 -11.27 11.45 17.35
CA PHE A 179 -12.15 12.30 18.15
C PHE A 179 -11.37 12.85 19.35
N ALA A 180 -11.59 14.13 19.64
CA ALA A 180 -11.00 14.78 20.82
C ALA A 180 -11.59 14.26 22.14
N ASP A 181 -12.79 13.69 22.08
CA ASP A 181 -13.51 13.14 23.24
C ASP A 181 -13.42 11.61 23.26
N ALA A 182 -13.52 11.03 24.46
CA ALA A 182 -13.81 9.61 24.63
C ALA A 182 -15.22 9.27 24.11
N ASN A 183 -15.47 7.99 23.83
CA ASN A 183 -16.73 7.44 23.32
C ASN A 183 -17.25 8.12 22.04
N PHE A 184 -16.33 8.57 21.18
CA PHE A 184 -16.62 9.20 19.89
C PHE A 184 -17.42 10.52 19.99
N GLY A 185 -17.30 11.23 21.11
CA GLY A 185 -17.84 12.58 21.24
C GLY A 185 -17.19 13.55 20.25
N THR A 186 -17.95 14.56 19.83
CA THR A 186 -17.53 15.55 18.81
C THR A 186 -17.44 16.98 19.36
N THR A 187 -17.59 17.14 20.66
CA THR A 187 -17.67 18.44 21.37
C THR A 187 -16.35 19.19 21.30
N ASN A 188 -15.24 18.50 21.55
CA ASN A 188 -13.90 19.08 21.52
C ASN A 188 -13.22 18.97 20.13
N GLY A 189 -13.92 18.42 19.14
CA GLY A 189 -13.47 18.30 17.75
C GLY A 189 -13.28 16.86 17.27
N HIS A 190 -13.18 16.71 15.95
CA HIS A 190 -12.86 15.45 15.29
C HIS A 190 -12.18 15.71 13.95
N TRP A 191 -11.34 14.78 13.51
CA TRP A 191 -10.54 14.88 12.28
C TRP A 191 -10.60 13.59 11.48
N MET A 192 -10.56 13.69 10.16
CA MET A 192 -10.65 12.56 9.25
C MET A 192 -9.38 12.48 8.40
N PHE A 193 -8.73 11.31 8.41
CA PHE A 193 -7.52 11.03 7.66
C PHE A 193 -7.80 9.97 6.62
N GLY A 194 -7.64 10.32 5.34
CA GLY A 194 -7.74 9.37 4.24
C GLY A 194 -6.42 8.63 4.05
N PHE A 195 -6.45 7.32 4.24
CA PHE A 195 -5.38 6.43 3.81
C PHE A 195 -5.65 5.98 2.38
N SER A 196 -4.60 5.89 1.57
CA SER A 196 -4.67 5.45 0.16
C SER A 196 -3.75 4.28 -0.16
N LEU A 197 -2.82 3.97 0.75
CA LEU A 197 -1.80 2.93 0.64
C LEU A 197 -1.64 2.23 2.01
N PRO A 198 -1.42 0.91 2.03
CA PRO A 198 -1.01 0.19 3.25
C PRO A 198 0.43 0.56 3.63
N GLN A 199 0.81 0.34 4.90
CA GLN A 199 2.13 0.66 5.46
C GLN A 199 2.53 2.14 5.34
N TYR A 200 1.54 3.04 5.26
CA TYR A 200 1.75 4.48 5.19
C TYR A 200 1.60 5.13 6.58
N CYS A 201 2.55 5.98 6.96
CA CYS A 201 2.50 6.75 8.20
C CYS A 201 1.93 8.15 7.93
N ILE A 202 1.07 8.65 8.83
CA ILE A 202 0.52 10.02 8.75
C ILE A 202 0.76 10.72 10.10
N ASN A 203 1.51 11.82 10.07
CA ASN A 203 1.64 12.71 11.22
C ASN A 203 0.37 13.53 11.37
N ALA A 204 -0.45 13.18 12.35
CA ALA A 204 -1.75 13.80 12.62
C ALA A 204 -1.66 15.11 13.41
N ALA A 205 -0.69 15.96 13.07
CA ALA A 205 -0.36 17.22 13.77
C ALA A 205 -1.51 18.23 13.83
N SER A 206 -2.54 18.08 13.00
CA SER A 206 -3.77 18.89 13.04
C SER A 206 -4.65 18.63 14.28
N MET A 207 -4.49 17.49 14.96
CA MET A 207 -5.31 17.10 16.11
C MET A 207 -4.77 17.58 17.45
N ASN A 208 -3.44 17.69 17.56
CA ASN A 208 -2.75 18.32 18.67
C ASN A 208 -3.10 17.73 20.07
N ASP A 209 -2.49 16.59 20.41
CA ASP A 209 -2.54 15.96 21.76
C ASP A 209 -3.97 15.81 22.30
N SER A 210 -4.99 15.72 21.43
CA SER A 210 -6.41 15.66 21.86
C SER A 210 -7.08 14.32 21.60
N ALA A 211 -6.52 13.47 20.74
CA ALA A 211 -7.18 12.25 20.33
C ALA A 211 -7.40 11.31 21.52
N SER A 212 -8.67 11.03 21.81
CA SER A 212 -9.14 10.23 22.96
C SER A 212 -9.97 9.02 22.53
N SER A 213 -10.47 8.98 21.28
CA SER A 213 -11.08 7.78 20.67
C SER A 213 -10.97 7.78 19.14
N ALA A 214 -11.15 6.62 18.51
CA ALA A 214 -11.01 6.47 17.05
C ALA A 214 -12.02 5.51 16.41
N GLN A 215 -12.47 5.83 15.20
CA GLN A 215 -13.24 4.96 14.33
C GLN A 215 -12.59 4.89 12.94
N TRP A 216 -12.91 3.86 12.17
CA TRP A 216 -12.46 3.75 10.78
C TRP A 216 -13.42 2.92 9.94
N TRP A 217 -13.46 3.20 8.63
CA TRP A 217 -14.23 2.44 7.66
C TRP A 217 -13.50 2.38 6.33
N GLY A 218 -13.74 1.33 5.55
CA GLY A 218 -13.11 1.17 4.23
C GLY A 218 -11.62 0.85 4.25
N LEU A 219 -11.00 0.74 5.44
CA LEU A 219 -9.63 0.23 5.58
C LEU A 219 -9.52 -1.20 5.07
N GLY A 220 -8.30 -1.55 4.66
CA GLY A 220 -8.00 -2.82 4.03
C GLY A 220 -8.26 -4.05 4.91
N LYS A 221 -9.02 -5.02 4.40
CA LYS A 221 -9.44 -6.25 5.11
C LYS A 221 -8.70 -7.49 4.57
N THR A 222 -7.37 -7.42 4.46
CA THR A 222 -6.52 -8.52 3.94
C THR A 222 -6.28 -9.60 5.01
N GLY A 223 -7.35 -10.27 5.42
CA GLY A 223 -7.31 -11.33 6.45
C GLY A 223 -7.03 -10.82 7.87
N SER A 224 -6.83 -11.77 8.80
CA SER A 224 -6.63 -11.52 10.25
C SER A 224 -5.32 -10.80 10.63
N LEU A 225 -4.54 -10.36 9.65
CA LEU A 225 -3.25 -9.69 9.82
C LEU A 225 -3.31 -8.18 9.56
N ALA A 226 -4.40 -7.68 8.97
CA ALA A 226 -4.55 -6.25 8.72
C ALA A 226 -4.83 -5.48 10.02
N LYS A 227 -3.93 -4.55 10.35
CA LYS A 227 -4.02 -3.71 11.55
C LYS A 227 -3.84 -2.24 11.24
N ILE A 228 -4.50 -1.40 12.02
CA ILE A 228 -4.16 0.02 12.18
C ILE A 228 -3.33 0.16 13.46
N ALA A 229 -2.34 1.05 13.45
CA ALA A 229 -1.49 1.33 14.60
C ALA A 229 -1.46 2.83 14.88
N PHE A 230 -1.58 3.19 16.15
CA PHE A 230 -1.44 4.55 16.66
C PHE A 230 -0.15 4.65 17.46
N TYR A 231 0.56 5.75 17.25
CA TYR A 231 1.90 6.02 17.77
C TYR A 231 1.89 7.32 18.55
N THR A 232 2.55 7.36 19.70
CA THR A 232 2.68 8.58 20.54
C THR A 232 3.81 9.51 20.07
N GLY A 233 4.61 9.09 19.09
CA GLY A 233 5.67 9.88 18.49
C GLY A 233 5.43 10.12 16.99
N ALA A 234 5.89 11.28 16.51
CA ALA A 234 5.91 11.59 15.08
C ALA A 234 6.70 10.54 14.28
N ASP A 235 6.41 10.46 12.98
CA ASP A 235 7.03 9.53 12.02
C ASP A 235 6.90 8.05 12.43
N CYS A 236 5.80 7.72 13.11
CA CYS A 236 5.47 6.40 13.63
C CYS A 236 6.53 5.84 14.61
N THR A 237 6.93 6.69 15.56
CA THR A 237 7.88 6.36 16.64
C THR A 237 7.20 6.34 18.02
N GLY A 238 7.93 6.00 19.08
CA GLY A 238 7.40 6.00 20.45
C GLY A 238 6.55 4.78 20.79
N THR A 239 5.58 4.95 21.69
CA THR A 239 4.69 3.87 22.16
C THR A 239 3.68 3.55 21.08
N VAL A 240 3.48 2.25 20.80
CA VAL A 240 2.52 1.78 19.80
C VAL A 240 1.41 0.93 20.40
N ARG A 241 0.19 1.16 19.91
CA ARG A 241 -0.98 0.30 20.10
C ARG A 241 -1.61 0.02 18.75
N ALA A 242 -2.13 -1.20 18.55
CA ALA A 242 -2.61 -1.62 17.23
C ALA A 242 -3.88 -2.47 17.29
N TRP A 243 -4.87 -2.07 16.50
CA TRP A 243 -6.20 -2.66 16.42
C TRP A 243 -6.42 -3.37 15.08
N SER A 244 -7.40 -4.26 15.02
CA SER A 244 -7.88 -4.88 13.79
C SER A 244 -8.50 -3.82 12.86
N THR A 245 -8.26 -3.88 11.54
CA THR A 245 -8.96 -3.00 10.59
C THR A 245 -10.44 -3.35 10.39
N ALA A 246 -10.97 -4.35 11.11
CA ALA A 246 -12.39 -4.67 11.11
C ALA A 246 -13.23 -3.58 11.80
N GLU A 247 -14.39 -3.27 11.21
CA GLU A 247 -15.36 -2.28 11.70
C GLU A 247 -16.19 -2.84 12.88
N LYS A 248 -15.51 -3.20 13.98
CA LYS A 248 -16.13 -3.73 15.21
C LYS A 248 -15.30 -3.54 16.48
N ASP A 249 -13.99 -3.38 16.37
CA ASP A 249 -13.04 -3.35 17.51
C ASP A 249 -12.44 -1.93 17.67
N PHE A 250 -13.30 -0.91 17.72
CA PHE A 250 -12.90 0.50 17.81
C PHE A 250 -12.48 0.91 19.23
N PRO A 251 -11.35 1.64 19.43
CA PRO A 251 -10.96 2.17 20.73
C PRO A 251 -11.89 3.31 21.14
N THR A 252 -12.70 3.06 22.17
CA THR A 252 -13.62 4.03 22.78
C THR A 252 -12.92 5.01 23.72
N ASN A 253 -11.75 4.66 24.27
CA ASN A 253 -11.05 5.47 25.25
C ASN A 253 -9.54 5.16 25.25
N PHE A 254 -8.73 6.02 24.66
CA PHE A 254 -7.28 5.84 24.59
C PHE A 254 -6.56 5.93 25.95
N ALA A 255 -7.23 6.42 27.01
CA ALA A 255 -6.69 6.45 28.37
C ALA A 255 -6.50 5.05 28.95
N GLU A 256 -7.36 4.11 28.59
CA GLU A 256 -7.26 2.71 29.03
C GLU A 256 -6.09 1.98 28.35
N ASP A 257 -5.68 2.43 27.17
CA ASP A 257 -4.55 1.90 26.40
C ASP A 257 -3.20 2.56 26.72
N GLY A 258 -3.22 3.73 27.37
CA GLY A 258 -2.05 4.53 27.74
C GLY A 258 -1.49 5.41 26.62
N ILE A 259 -2.26 5.69 25.57
CA ILE A 259 -1.86 6.54 24.43
C ILE A 259 -2.73 7.82 24.28
N ASP A 260 -3.58 8.07 25.27
CA ASP A 260 -4.46 9.24 25.35
C ASP A 260 -3.68 10.54 25.30
N ASN A 261 -4.23 11.52 24.57
CA ASN A 261 -3.74 12.89 24.56
C ASN A 261 -2.20 13.01 24.30
N GLN A 262 -1.68 12.16 23.40
CA GLN A 262 -0.25 12.03 22.99
C GLN A 262 -0.02 12.20 21.46
N ILE A 263 -0.90 13.00 20.82
CA ILE A 263 -1.02 13.53 19.42
C ILE A 263 -0.33 14.87 18.97
N SER A 264 0.43 15.65 19.77
CA SER A 264 0.93 17.04 19.43
C SER A 264 0.64 18.23 20.42
N GLY A 265 1.59 18.86 21.13
CA GLY A 265 1.30 19.86 22.20
C GLY A 265 1.10 21.32 21.74
N LYS A 266 0.56 22.21 22.60
CA LYS A 266 0.32 23.65 22.30
C LYS A 266 0.68 24.62 23.42
N VAL A 267 1.30 25.75 23.07
CA VAL A 267 1.42 26.95 23.92
C VAL A 267 0.64 28.11 23.29
N PHE A 268 -0.25 28.75 24.05
CA PHE A 268 -1.00 29.94 23.62
C PHE A 268 -0.38 31.21 24.21
N LEU A 269 -0.31 32.27 23.40
CA LEU A 269 0.14 33.59 23.79
C LEU A 269 -0.99 34.60 23.61
N TYR A 270 -1.24 35.41 24.64
CA TYR A 270 -2.31 36.40 24.68
C TYR A 270 -1.75 37.82 24.66
N SER A 271 -2.36 38.71 23.88
CA SER A 271 -2.01 40.15 23.85
C SER A 271 -2.47 40.94 25.09
N ARG A 272 -2.90 40.25 26.16
CA ARG A 272 -3.39 40.79 27.43
C ARG A 272 -2.89 39.94 28.60
N ALA A 273 -2.84 40.53 29.79
CA ALA A 273 -2.67 39.79 31.03
C ALA A 273 -3.96 39.02 31.39
N TYR A 274 -3.83 38.07 32.32
CA TYR A 274 -4.91 37.23 32.88
C TYR A 274 -5.74 36.46 31.84
N PHE A 275 -5.14 36.12 30.70
CA PHE A 275 -5.77 35.36 29.61
C PHE A 275 -7.04 36.03 29.02
N ASP A 276 -7.16 37.35 29.17
CA ASP A 276 -8.30 38.15 28.73
C ASP A 276 -8.49 38.09 27.20
N GLN A 277 -9.71 37.75 26.80
CA GLN A 277 -10.15 37.54 25.42
C GLN A 277 -11.29 38.50 25.02
N SER A 278 -11.39 39.67 25.67
CA SER A 278 -12.33 40.73 25.31
C SER A 278 -12.07 41.30 23.90
N HIS A 279 -13.03 42.08 23.38
CA HIS A 279 -13.09 42.45 21.96
C HIS A 279 -11.86 43.25 21.48
N GLY A 280 -11.27 42.82 20.36
CA GLY A 280 -10.11 43.46 19.73
C GLY A 280 -8.75 42.96 20.25
N HIS A 281 -8.66 41.70 20.67
CA HIS A 281 -7.43 41.09 21.20
C HIS A 281 -6.98 39.89 20.36
N TYR A 282 -5.67 39.63 20.37
CA TYR A 282 -5.07 38.58 19.56
C TYR A 282 -4.60 37.42 20.45
N ARG A 283 -5.03 36.20 20.09
CA ARG A 283 -4.56 34.95 20.66
C ARG A 283 -3.77 34.20 19.60
N TYR A 284 -2.47 34.06 19.82
CA TYR A 284 -1.59 33.23 18.98
C TYR A 284 -1.39 31.88 19.65
N TYR A 285 -1.05 30.86 18.87
CA TYR A 285 -0.65 29.56 19.40
C TYR A 285 0.58 29.06 18.67
N VAL A 286 1.38 28.29 19.41
CA VAL A 286 2.63 27.68 18.98
C VAL A 286 2.44 26.19 19.14
N ALA A 287 2.43 25.47 18.01
CA ALA A 287 2.40 24.02 18.02
C ALA A 287 3.78 23.49 18.45
N ILE A 288 3.81 22.70 19.50
CA ILE A 288 4.99 22.04 20.05
C ILE A 288 4.93 20.57 19.64
N ASN A 289 5.76 20.20 18.67
CA ASN A 289 5.83 18.82 18.15
C ASN A 289 6.93 17.96 18.79
N GLN A 290 7.88 18.56 19.50
CA GLN A 290 9.02 17.88 20.12
C GLN A 290 9.46 18.62 21.40
N ALA A 291 9.93 17.86 22.39
CA ALA A 291 10.69 18.40 23.51
C ALA A 291 12.18 18.58 23.13
N GLN A 292 12.92 19.37 23.90
CA GLN A 292 14.33 19.73 23.64
C GLN A 292 14.60 20.43 22.30
N VAL A 293 13.56 21.02 21.71
CA VAL A 293 13.62 21.84 20.49
C VAL A 293 13.34 23.30 20.84
N CYS A 294 14.07 24.22 20.21
CA CYS A 294 13.78 25.65 20.28
C CYS A 294 12.84 26.07 19.14
N TYR A 295 11.75 26.75 19.47
CA TYR A 295 10.77 27.28 18.54
C TYR A 295 10.94 28.80 18.41
N ASN A 296 11.42 29.27 17.26
CA ASN A 296 11.49 30.72 16.97
C ASN A 296 10.09 31.22 16.56
N VAL A 297 9.47 32.07 17.40
CA VAL A 297 8.04 32.46 17.31
C VAL A 297 7.80 33.81 16.62
N GLY A 298 8.83 34.34 15.95
CA GLY A 298 8.71 35.34 14.88
C GLY A 298 8.19 36.71 15.32
N SER A 299 7.33 37.31 14.48
CA SER A 299 6.69 38.61 14.73
C SER A 299 5.36 38.50 15.49
N MET A 300 4.80 37.29 15.62
CA MET A 300 3.44 37.06 16.12
C MET A 300 3.25 37.32 17.62
N ASN A 301 4.33 37.46 18.38
CA ASN A 301 4.31 37.47 19.83
C ASN A 301 4.88 38.75 20.47
N LYS A 302 5.17 39.78 19.68
CA LYS A 302 5.70 41.08 20.16
C LYS A 302 4.74 41.86 21.06
N GLU A 303 3.56 41.31 21.34
CA GLU A 303 2.57 41.87 22.25
C GLU A 303 2.16 40.88 23.36
N ALA A 304 2.83 39.73 23.49
CA ALA A 304 2.49 38.72 24.49
C ALA A 304 2.62 39.26 25.92
N LEU A 305 1.54 39.12 26.70
CA LEU A 305 1.42 39.56 28.10
C LEU A 305 0.98 38.45 29.06
N SER A 306 0.40 37.35 28.56
CA SER A 306 0.21 36.11 29.34
C SER A 306 0.25 34.87 28.43
N ALA A 307 0.46 33.70 29.02
CA ALA A 307 0.47 32.43 28.29
C ALA A 307 -0.13 31.27 29.11
N ASN A 308 -0.83 30.38 28.43
CA ASN A 308 -1.18 29.05 28.95
C ASN A 308 -0.81 27.99 27.91
N TRP A 309 -0.97 26.72 28.25
CA TRP A 309 -0.59 25.61 27.38
C TRP A 309 -1.41 24.37 27.71
N HIS A 310 -1.53 23.49 26.72
CA HIS A 310 -2.23 22.21 26.83
C HIS A 310 -1.44 21.11 26.12
N GLY A 311 -1.51 19.90 26.67
CA GLY A 311 -0.83 18.72 26.10
C GLY A 311 0.71 18.79 26.14
N LEU A 312 1.31 19.63 26.98
CA LEU A 312 2.77 19.57 27.16
C LEU A 312 3.17 18.35 28.00
N PRO A 313 4.36 17.75 27.78
CA PRO A 313 4.89 16.71 28.66
C PRO A 313 4.85 17.15 30.12
N GLN A 314 4.43 16.29 31.04
CA GLN A 314 4.24 16.63 32.45
C GLN A 314 5.36 16.13 33.36
N GLU A 315 6.03 15.06 32.92
CA GLU A 315 7.13 14.41 33.62
C GLU A 315 8.46 14.69 32.91
N GLY A 316 9.54 14.67 33.67
CA GLY A 316 10.88 14.94 33.19
C GLY A 316 11.92 14.77 34.29
N LYS A 317 13.18 14.61 33.89
CA LYS A 317 14.33 14.53 34.81
C LYS A 317 14.80 15.91 35.27
N PHE A 318 14.27 16.98 34.66
CA PHE A 318 14.71 18.35 34.90
C PHE A 318 13.94 19.06 36.02
N ASP A 319 14.57 19.25 37.17
CA ASP A 319 14.12 20.23 38.19
C ASP A 319 12.63 20.10 38.59
N GLY A 320 12.20 18.85 38.85
CA GLY A 320 10.87 18.50 39.35
C GLY A 320 9.81 18.13 38.31
N GLY A 321 10.16 18.11 37.01
CA GLY A 321 9.27 17.64 35.95
C GLY A 321 9.72 18.08 34.56
N ALA A 322 8.75 18.38 33.69
CA ALA A 322 9.00 19.13 32.47
C ALA A 322 8.69 20.62 32.67
N LYS A 323 9.34 21.48 31.88
CA LYS A 323 9.20 22.94 31.95
C LYS A 323 9.06 23.58 30.58
N VAL A 324 8.20 24.58 30.47
CA VAL A 324 8.11 25.46 29.29
C VAL A 324 8.91 26.73 29.55
N ALA A 325 9.87 27.02 28.68
CA ALA A 325 10.81 28.13 28.81
C ALA A 325 10.59 29.17 27.71
N PHE A 326 10.53 30.45 28.09
CA PHE A 326 10.33 31.60 27.20
C PHE A 326 11.59 32.49 27.21
N TYR A 327 12.00 32.94 26.02
CA TYR A 327 13.27 33.62 25.81
C TYR A 327 13.10 34.93 25.04
N LYS A 328 13.95 35.91 25.35
CA LYS A 328 13.94 37.25 24.74
C LYS A 328 14.59 37.36 23.35
N TYR A 329 15.34 36.33 22.96
CA TYR A 329 16.12 36.29 21.73
C TYR A 329 15.74 35.07 20.89
N TRP A 330 16.17 35.05 19.63
CA TRP A 330 16.04 33.88 18.75
C TRP A 330 16.98 32.77 19.21
N ASP A 331 16.70 31.55 18.73
CA ASP A 331 17.50 30.34 18.87
C ASP A 331 17.76 29.93 20.32
N CYS A 332 16.85 30.22 21.25
CA CYS A 332 17.01 29.65 22.57
C CYS A 332 17.97 30.47 23.46
N LYS A 333 18.40 31.67 23.02
CA LYS A 333 19.58 32.38 23.55
C LYS A 333 19.26 33.29 24.74
N GLY A 334 20.26 33.45 25.61
CA GLY A 334 20.19 34.28 26.82
C GLY A 334 19.43 33.61 27.97
N THR A 335 19.02 34.41 28.95
CA THR A 335 18.28 33.91 30.12
C THR A 335 16.82 33.61 29.73
N GLY A 336 16.47 32.33 29.66
CA GLY A 336 15.09 31.87 29.55
C GLY A 336 14.44 31.74 30.94
N HIS A 337 13.23 32.27 31.11
CA HIS A 337 12.39 32.04 32.29
C HIS A 337 11.50 30.83 32.01
N ALA A 338 11.25 29.98 32.99
CA ALA A 338 10.55 28.73 32.77
C ALA A 338 9.57 28.36 33.89
N TRP A 339 8.42 27.84 33.48
CA TRP A 339 7.31 27.42 34.33
C TRP A 339 7.13 25.90 34.26
N SER A 340 6.49 25.32 35.28
CA SER A 340 6.09 23.91 35.22
C SER A 340 5.10 23.70 34.08
N THR A 341 5.22 22.65 33.30
CA THR A 341 4.23 22.33 32.25
C THR A 341 2.86 21.90 32.78
N LYS A 342 2.70 21.75 34.10
CA LYS A 342 1.43 21.41 34.75
C LYS A 342 0.39 22.51 34.53
N GLU A 343 -0.83 22.12 34.17
CA GLU A 343 -1.95 23.00 33.81
C GLU A 343 -2.57 23.74 35.03
N GLN A 344 -1.71 24.28 35.89
CA GLN A 344 -2.02 24.95 37.15
C GLN A 344 -1.09 26.15 37.42
N ASP A 345 0.05 26.27 36.71
CA ASP A 345 1.12 27.26 36.95
C ASP A 345 1.36 28.15 35.72
N PHE A 346 0.27 28.71 35.16
CA PHE A 346 0.32 29.53 33.95
C PHE A 346 0.76 30.99 34.25
N PRO A 347 1.71 31.58 33.50
CA PRO A 347 2.10 32.99 33.63
C PRO A 347 0.95 33.91 33.20
N SER A 348 0.18 34.33 34.19
CA SER A 348 -0.95 35.25 34.01
C SER A 348 -0.51 36.69 33.72
N ASN A 349 0.74 37.09 33.99
CA ASN A 349 1.23 38.42 33.62
C ASN A 349 2.77 38.48 33.46
N PHE A 350 3.26 38.44 32.23
CA PHE A 350 4.69 38.49 31.90
C PHE A 350 5.40 39.80 32.30
N MET A 351 4.67 40.86 32.67
CA MET A 351 5.29 42.08 33.22
C MET A 351 5.98 41.82 34.58
N LEU A 352 5.50 40.85 35.37
CA LEU A 352 6.07 40.50 36.66
C LEU A 352 7.48 39.87 36.51
N ASP A 353 7.70 39.17 35.40
CA ASP A 353 8.96 38.51 35.03
C ASP A 353 9.82 39.36 34.09
N ALA A 354 9.42 40.60 33.81
CA ALA A 354 10.02 41.49 32.82
C ALA A 354 10.17 40.87 31.42
N LEU A 355 9.23 40.00 31.02
CA LEU A 355 9.17 39.33 29.71
C LEU A 355 8.12 39.92 28.75
N ASP A 356 7.37 40.92 29.20
CA ASP A 356 6.32 41.56 28.43
C ASP A 356 6.82 42.02 27.06
N LYS A 357 6.08 41.65 26.01
CA LYS A 357 6.34 42.07 24.61
C LYS A 357 7.72 41.70 24.05
N GLN A 358 8.51 40.89 24.77
CA GLN A 358 9.91 40.63 24.47
C GLN A 358 10.21 39.18 24.09
N ILE A 359 9.26 38.25 24.25
CA ILE A 359 9.43 36.85 23.87
C ILE A 359 9.79 36.78 22.37
N GLN A 360 10.71 35.91 21.97
CA GLN A 360 11.08 35.66 20.57
C GLN A 360 11.34 34.17 20.28
N SER A 361 11.62 33.36 21.30
CA SER A 361 11.65 31.90 21.18
C SER A 361 11.12 31.19 22.44
N ILE A 362 10.69 29.93 22.26
CA ILE A 362 10.12 29.05 23.30
C ILE A 362 10.82 27.69 23.21
N ALA A 363 11.11 27.03 24.33
CA ALA A 363 11.57 25.63 24.36
C ALA A 363 10.84 24.84 25.44
N ILE A 364 10.69 23.51 25.25
CA ILE A 364 10.24 22.60 26.31
C ILE A 364 11.42 21.79 26.82
N TRP A 365 11.78 22.00 28.09
CA TRP A 365 12.83 21.25 28.78
C TRP A 365 12.24 20.03 29.49
N VAL A 366 12.77 18.84 29.20
CA VAL A 366 12.35 17.57 29.83
C VAL A 366 13.50 16.89 30.57
N GLU A 367 14.70 16.88 29.99
CA GLU A 367 15.87 16.24 30.62
C GLU A 367 16.84 17.22 31.25
N ASN A 368 17.10 18.34 30.56
CA ASN A 368 18.03 19.40 30.93
C ASN A 368 17.74 20.66 30.08
N LYS A 369 18.51 21.75 30.25
CA LYS A 369 18.33 23.01 29.50
C LYS A 369 18.98 23.05 28.11
N ASN A 370 19.73 22.02 27.70
CA ASN A 370 20.33 21.96 26.37
C ASN A 370 19.23 21.71 25.33
N ILE A 371 19.47 22.21 24.13
CA ILE A 371 18.54 22.17 23.01
C ILE A 371 19.22 21.43 21.86
N ASP A 372 18.57 20.39 21.36
CA ASP A 372 19.14 19.48 20.36
C ASP A 372 19.00 20.03 18.93
N SER A 373 17.95 20.83 18.67
CA SER A 373 17.76 21.52 17.40
C SER A 373 16.92 22.80 17.52
N VAL A 374 17.03 23.68 16.52
CA VAL A 374 16.25 24.92 16.41
C VAL A 374 15.28 24.77 15.24
N TYR A 375 13.99 24.91 15.53
CA TYR A 375 12.91 24.88 14.55
C TYR A 375 12.43 26.31 14.26
N PRO A 376 12.71 26.86 13.07
CA PRO A 376 12.15 28.14 12.66
C PRO A 376 10.66 27.98 12.31
N ILE A 377 9.79 28.71 12.98
CA ILE A 377 8.38 28.82 12.57
C ILE A 377 8.32 29.85 11.45
N TYR A 378 8.58 29.38 10.23
CA TYR A 378 8.31 30.15 9.02
C TYR A 378 6.81 30.20 8.76
N HIS A 379 6.31 31.42 8.56
CA HIS A 379 5.01 31.72 7.98
C HIS A 379 5.21 32.33 6.58
#